data_AF-V6TEU0-F1
#
_entry.id   AF-V6TEU0-F1
#
_cell.length_a   1.000
_cell.length_b   1.000
_cell.length_c   1.000
_cell.angle_alpha   90.00
_cell.angle_beta   90.00
_cell.angle_gamma   90.00
#
_symmetry.space_group_name_H-M   'P 1'
#
loop_
_entity.id
_entity.type
_entity.pdbx_description
1 polymer ?
#
loop_
_entity_poly.entity_id
_entity_poly.type
_entity_poly.pdbx_seq_one_letter_code
_entity_poly.pdbx_strand_id
1 'polypeptide(L)'
;MKRDEVRKKLMELDIRKKEIEAEAKSYQEVLNAYPKVLDDEGFPLPNVPHELVANAKHKLVCLKTDYKNIMNEIESYLPYAF
;
A
#
# COMPACT_ATOMS: atom_id res chain seq x y z
N MET A 1 -29.66 3.96 -3.52
CA MET A 1 -28.76 4.75 -2.66
C MET A 1 -28.97 6.22 -2.99
N LYS A 2 -29.04 7.11 -2.00
CA LYS A 2 -29.17 8.55 -2.29
C LYS A 2 -27.83 9.06 -2.85
N ARG A 3 -27.86 9.99 -3.81
CA ARG A 3 -26.61 10.53 -4.42
C ARG A 3 -25.64 11.10 -3.37
N ASP A 4 -26.15 11.70 -2.31
CA ASP A 4 -25.33 12.22 -1.22
C ASP A 4 -24.60 11.11 -0.44
N GLU A 5 -25.23 9.94 -0.30
CA GLU A 5 -24.61 8.76 0.33
C GLU A 5 -23.48 8.21 -0.55
N VAL A 6 -23.67 8.18 -1.88
CA VAL A 6 -22.65 7.75 -2.85
C VAL A 6 -21.43 8.67 -2.78
N ARG A 7 -21.66 9.98 -2.82
CA ARG A 7 -20.58 10.99 -2.75
C ARG A 7 -19.80 10.91 -1.44
N LYS A 8 -20.51 10.76 -0.32
CA LYS A 8 -19.88 10.59 0.99
C LYS A 8 -19.00 9.34 1.01
N LYS A 9 -19.51 8.21 0.52
CA LYS A 9 -18.78 6.94 0.47
C LYS A 9 -17.54 7.02 -0.43
N LEU A 10 -17.64 7.65 -1.60
CA LEU A 10 -16.50 7.89 -2.49
C LEU A 10 -15.42 8.77 -1.83
N MET A 11 -15.83 9.79 -1.07
CA MET A 11 -14.89 10.65 -0.33
C MET A 11 -14.17 9.86 0.79
N GLU A 12 -14.88 9.00 1.52
CA GLU A 12 -14.28 8.11 2.52
C GLU A 12 -13.26 7.15 1.89
N LEU A 13 -13.59 6.58 0.73
CA LEU A 13 -12.69 5.68 0.00
C LEU A 13 -11.45 6.41 -0.54
N ASP A 14 -11.57 7.66 -1.00
CA ASP A 14 -10.43 8.47 -1.45
C ASP A 14 -9.48 8.81 -0.30
N ILE A 15 -10.02 9.12 0.89
CA ILE A 15 -9.20 9.33 2.09
C ILE A 15 -8.40 8.07 2.40
N ARG A 16 -9.08 6.92 2.47
CA ARG A 16 -8.43 5.65 2.81
C ARG A 16 -7.42 5.21 1.75
N LYS A 17 -7.69 5.48 0.47
CA LYS A 17 -6.73 5.30 -0.63
C LYS A 17 -5.44 6.08 -0.37
N LYS A 18 -5.55 7.37 -0.03
CA LYS A 18 -4.38 8.24 0.24
C LYS A 18 -3.59 7.77 1.45
N GLU A 19 -4.26 7.26 2.49
CA GLU A 19 -3.61 6.67 3.65
C GLU A 19 -2.77 5.44 3.26
N ILE A 20 -3.32 4.54 2.46
CA ILE A 20 -2.60 3.38 1.93
C ILE A 20 -1.40 3.82 1.08
N GLU A 21 -1.58 4.81 0.20
CA GLU A 21 -0.49 5.33 -0.64
C GLU A 21 0.64 5.95 0.20
N ALA A 22 0.31 6.68 1.26
CA ALA A 22 1.28 7.25 2.19
C ALA A 22 2.03 6.16 2.98
N GLU A 23 1.32 5.14 3.47
CA GLU A 23 1.94 4.02 4.19
C GLU A 23 2.81 3.16 3.25
N ALA A 24 2.35 2.90 2.02
CA ALA A 24 3.12 2.17 1.03
C ALA A 24 4.42 2.90 0.69
N LYS A 25 4.37 4.24 0.61
CA LYS A 25 5.55 5.08 0.37
C LYS A 25 6.58 4.93 1.48
N SER A 26 6.18 4.93 2.76
CA SER A 26 7.12 4.81 3.88
C SER A 26 7.84 3.45 3.88
N TYR A 27 7.15 2.35 3.58
CA TYR A 27 7.81 1.05 3.44
C TYR A 27 8.69 0.98 2.19
N GLN A 28 8.28 1.62 1.09
CA GLN A 28 9.12 1.68 -0.12
C GLN A 28 10.43 2.43 0.15
N GLU A 29 10.41 3.49 0.96
CA GLU A 29 11.61 4.21 1.40
C GLU A 29 12.57 3.30 2.20
N VAL A 30 12.04 2.44 3.08
CA VAL A 30 12.85 1.42 3.77
C VAL A 30 13.52 0.47 2.77
N LEU A 31 12.78 -0.02 1.76
CA LEU A 31 13.35 -0.92 0.75
C LEU A 31 14.40 -0.22 -0.12
N ASN A 32 14.21 1.06 -0.41
CA ASN A 32 15.17 1.85 -1.17
C ASN A 32 16.46 2.13 -0.40
N ALA A 33 16.39 2.25 0.94
CA ALA A 33 17.56 2.39 1.80
C ALA A 33 18.39 1.10 1.87
N TYR A 34 17.78 -0.07 1.66
CA TYR A 34 18.43 -1.39 1.73
C TYR A 34 18.16 -2.21 0.44
N PRO A 35 18.73 -1.81 -0.72
CA PRO A 35 18.43 -2.43 -2.01
C PRO A 35 18.98 -3.85 -2.14
N LYS A 36 20.01 -4.19 -1.36
CA LYS A 36 20.64 -5.51 -1.31
C LYS A 36 20.66 -5.98 0.14
N VAL A 37 20.19 -7.21 0.38
CA VAL A 37 20.16 -7.83 1.71
C VAL A 37 21.04 -9.08 1.79
N LEU A 38 21.34 -9.71 0.67
CA LEU A 38 22.27 -10.83 0.60
C LEU A 38 23.54 -10.39 -0.12
N ASP A 39 24.68 -10.99 0.19
CA ASP A 39 25.88 -10.86 -0.62
C ASP A 39 25.78 -11.67 -1.93
N ASP A 40 26.87 -11.73 -2.68
CA ASP A 40 26.91 -12.44 -3.98
C ASP A 40 26.90 -13.97 -3.83
N GLU A 41 27.18 -14.50 -2.63
CA GLU A 41 27.14 -15.93 -2.32
C GLU A 41 25.78 -16.34 -1.70
N GLY A 42 24.90 -15.36 -1.43
CA GLY A 42 23.56 -15.58 -0.90
C GLY A 42 23.47 -15.50 0.63
N PHE A 43 24.52 -15.04 1.32
CA PHE A 43 24.51 -14.89 2.77
C PHE A 43 23.99 -13.51 3.21
N PRO A 44 23.30 -13.40 4.36
CA PRO A 44 22.78 -12.12 4.86
C PRO A 44 23.89 -11.11 5.15
N LEU A 45 23.74 -9.89 4.63
CA LEU A 45 24.67 -8.80 4.91
C LEU A 45 24.59 -8.39 6.40
N PRO A 46 25.72 -8.31 7.13
CA PRO A 46 25.69 -8.07 8.58
C PRO A 46 25.21 -6.66 8.97
N ASN A 47 25.38 -5.68 8.08
CA ASN A 47 25.01 -4.27 8.33
C ASN A 47 23.60 -3.91 7.85
N VAL A 48 22.76 -4.91 7.56
CA VAL A 48 21.39 -4.71 7.07
C VAL A 48 20.39 -5.17 8.12
N PRO A 49 19.37 -4.36 8.47
CA PRO A 49 18.32 -4.77 9.38
C PRO A 49 17.32 -5.70 8.67
N HIS A 50 17.66 -6.98 8.56
CA HIS A 50 16.89 -7.99 7.80
C HIS A 50 15.42 -8.06 8.19
N GLU A 51 15.12 -8.05 9.48
CA GLU A 51 13.74 -8.11 9.98
C GLU A 51 12.92 -6.91 9.53
N LEU A 52 13.50 -5.71 9.57
CA LEU A 52 12.86 -4.48 9.11
C LEU A 52 12.55 -4.56 7.60
N VAL A 53 13.52 -5.02 6.80
CA VAL A 53 13.35 -5.15 5.35
C VAL A 53 12.30 -6.21 5.01
N ALA A 54 12.33 -7.36 5.69
CA ALA A 54 11.35 -8.43 5.51
C ALA A 54 9.93 -7.95 5.85
N ASN A 55 9.78 -7.25 6.98
CA ASN A 55 8.51 -6.66 7.39
C ASN A 55 8.02 -5.62 6.39
N ALA A 56 8.88 -4.72 5.93
CA ALA A 56 8.53 -3.72 4.92
C ALA A 56 8.06 -4.35 3.61
N LYS A 57 8.75 -5.40 3.13
CA LYS A 57 8.32 -6.16 1.93
C LYS A 57 6.94 -6.78 2.12
N HIS A 58 6.73 -7.46 3.25
CA HIS A 58 5.45 -8.11 3.55
C HIS A 58 4.32 -7.09 3.63
N LYS A 59 4.51 -6.00 4.38
CA LYS A 59 3.51 -4.93 4.51
C LYS A 59 3.17 -4.27 3.18
N LEU A 60 4.17 -4.02 2.34
CA LEU A 60 3.94 -3.43 1.02
C LEU A 60 3.09 -4.35 0.12
N VAL A 61 3.26 -5.67 0.19
CA VAL A 61 2.42 -6.63 -0.55
C VAL A 61 0.96 -6.60 -0.06
N CYS A 62 0.76 -6.55 1.26
CA CYS A 62 -0.59 -6.41 1.83
C CYS A 62 -1.24 -5.10 1.39
N LEU A 63 -0.54 -3.97 1.49
CA LEU A 63 -1.04 -2.65 1.08
C LEU A 63 -1.38 -2.58 -0.41
N LYS A 64 -0.62 -3.24 -1.28
CA LYS A 64 -0.97 -3.36 -2.72
C LYS A 64 -2.29 -4.09 -2.93
N THR A 65 -2.57 -5.09 -2.10
CA THR A 65 -3.82 -5.84 -2.14
C THR A 65 -4.98 -4.98 -1.65
N ASP A 66 -4.79 -4.28 -0.53
CA ASP A 66 -5.79 -3.36 0.03
C ASP A 66 -6.09 -2.21 -0.93
N TYR A 67 -5.07 -1.63 -1.56
CA TYR A 67 -5.24 -0.60 -2.60
C TYR A 67 -6.13 -1.10 -3.74
N LYS A 68 -5.85 -2.30 -4.26
CA LYS A 68 -6.65 -2.92 -5.32
C LYS A 68 -8.10 -3.09 -4.88
N ASN A 69 -8.33 -3.54 -3.65
CA ASN A 69 -9.68 -3.70 -3.11
C ASN A 69 -10.42 -2.37 -3.01
N ILE A 70 -9.77 -1.31 -2.53
CA ILE A 70 -10.35 0.04 -2.47
C ILE A 70 -10.68 0.57 -3.85
N MET A 71 -9.79 0.39 -4.83
CA MET A 71 -10.03 0.84 -6.21
C MET A 71 -11.23 0.12 -6.82
N ASN A 72 -11.36 -1.20 -6.63
CA ASN A 72 -12.55 -1.95 -7.06
C ASN A 72 -13.82 -1.43 -6.38
N GLU A 73 -13.77 -1.08 -5.10
CA GLU A 73 -14.90 -0.52 -4.37
C GLU A 73 -15.29 0.85 -4.93
N ILE A 74 -14.32 1.74 -5.18
CA ILE A 74 -14.53 3.05 -5.84
C ILE A 74 -15.20 2.86 -7.19
N GLU A 75 -14.69 1.96 -8.03
CA GLU A 75 -15.25 1.65 -9.34
C GLU A 75 -16.70 1.16 -9.27
N SER A 76 -17.04 0.38 -8.23
CA SER A 76 -18.42 -0.08 -8.01
C SER A 76 -19.39 1.06 -7.69
N TYR A 77 -18.92 2.16 -7.09
CA TYR A 77 -19.75 3.31 -6.71
C TYR A 77 -19.82 4.40 -7.78
N LEU A 78 -18.82 4.51 -8.68
CA LEU A 78 -18.76 5.54 -9.73
C LEU A 78 -20.02 5.62 -10.61
N PRO A 79 -20.64 4.52 -11.07
CA PRO A 79 -21.86 4.59 -11.90
C PRO A 79 -23.06 5.25 -11.20
N TYR A 80 -23.06 5.27 -9.87
CA TYR A 80 -24.15 5.85 -9.06
C TYR A 80 -23.88 7.31 -8.66
N ALA A 81 -22.72 7.86 -9.03
CA ALA A 81 -22.30 9.21 -8.67
C ALA A 81 -22.85 10.29 -9.62
N PHE A 82 -23.31 9.89 -10.80
CA PHE A 82 -23.88 10.73 -11.86
C PHE A 82 -25.40 10.55 -11.91
#